data_AF-A0AA37BIP9-F1
#
_entry.id   AF-A0AA37BIP9-F1
#
_cell.length_a   1.000
_cell.length_b   1.000
_cell.length_c   1.000
_cell.angle_alpha   90.00
_cell.angle_beta   90.00
_cell.angle_gamma   90.00
#
_symmetry.space_group_name_H-M   'P 1'
#
loop_
_entity.id
_entity.type
_entity.pdbx_description
1 polymer ?
#
loop_
_entity_poly.entity_id
_entity_poly.type
_entity_poly.pdbx_seq_one_letter_code
_entity_poly.pdbx_strand_id
1 'polypeptide(L)'
;MLLDTGAADHDAAVFADPDRFDLQRPAVPHLTFGHGARYCIGAPLARIELQVVFSQLAARFPTLRLDCPVEELTFDPNVLTGGLTALPVTW
;
A
#
# COMPACT_ATOMS: atom_id res chain seq x y z
N MET A 1 25.36 0.13 2.69
CA MET A 1 24.42 1.27 2.62
C MET A 1 23.03 0.69 2.55
N LEU A 2 22.19 0.99 3.54
CA LEU A 2 20.78 0.59 3.53
C LEU A 2 19.97 1.76 2.96
N LEU A 3 19.00 1.48 2.08
CA LEU A 3 18.09 2.49 1.55
C LEU A 3 16.72 2.24 2.18
N ASP A 4 16.18 3.25 2.85
CA ASP A 4 14.82 3.20 3.39
C ASP A 4 13.85 3.81 2.36
N THR A 5 13.15 2.94 1.63
CA THR A 5 12.15 3.35 0.65
C THR A 5 10.92 3.95 1.31
N GLY A 6 10.58 3.54 2.54
CA GLY A 6 9.44 4.07 3.29
C GLY A 6 9.69 5.53 3.70
N ALA A 7 10.88 5.84 4.19
CA ALA A 7 11.29 7.20 4.49
C ALA A 7 11.31 8.09 3.23
N ALA A 8 11.82 7.56 2.10
CA ALA A 8 11.83 8.29 0.84
C ALA A 8 10.42 8.55 0.28
N ASP A 9 9.50 7.58 0.41
CA ASP A 9 8.10 7.73 0.02
C ASP A 9 7.31 8.72 0.92
N HIS A 10 7.91 9.18 2.02
CA HIS A 10 7.39 10.23 2.91
C HIS A 10 8.25 11.51 2.93
N ASP A 11 9.18 11.68 1.98
CA ASP A 11 10.02 12.88 1.93
C ASP A 11 9.20 14.13 1.59
N ALA A 12 9.10 15.07 2.54
CA ALA A 12 8.36 16.33 2.40
C ALA A 12 8.94 17.26 1.31
N ALA A 13 10.19 17.05 0.86
CA ALA A 13 10.75 17.77 -0.28
C ALA A 13 10.15 17.33 -1.63
N VAL A 14 9.53 16.14 -1.67
CA VAL A 14 8.97 15.52 -2.88
C VAL A 14 7.44 15.41 -2.79
N PHE A 15 6.91 15.06 -1.62
CA PHE A 15 5.49 14.85 -1.39
C PHE A 15 4.95 15.92 -0.42
N ALA A 16 4.06 16.79 -0.90
CA ALA A 16 3.34 17.71 -0.02
C ALA A 16 2.39 16.93 0.90
N ASP A 17 2.41 17.22 2.21
CA ASP A 17 1.68 16.48 3.25
C ASP A 17 1.90 14.96 3.14
N PRO A 18 3.14 14.46 3.32
CA PRO A 18 3.50 13.08 2.97
C PRO A 18 2.70 12.02 3.74
N ASP A 19 2.32 12.30 4.99
CA ASP A 19 1.55 11.40 5.85
C ASP A 19 0.05 11.36 5.51
N ARG A 20 -0.42 12.26 4.64
CA ARG A 20 -1.83 12.29 4.22
C ARG A 20 -2.06 11.34 3.06
N PHE A 21 -3.01 10.42 3.24
CA PHE A 21 -3.53 9.62 2.14
C PHE A 21 -4.42 10.46 1.22
N ASP A 22 -3.98 10.66 -0.03
CA ASP A 22 -4.71 11.42 -1.06
C ASP A 22 -4.67 10.69 -2.41
N LEU A 23 -5.82 10.15 -2.83
CA LEU A 23 -6.00 9.47 -4.11
C LEU A 23 -5.95 10.41 -5.32
N GLN A 24 -6.15 11.71 -5.12
CA GLN A 24 -6.18 12.72 -6.18
C GLN A 24 -4.84 13.45 -6.32
N ARG A 25 -3.83 13.10 -5.50
CA ARG A 25 -2.49 13.67 -5.60
C ARG A 25 -1.93 13.42 -7.03
N PRO A 26 -1.26 14.41 -7.65
CA PRO A 26 -0.56 14.19 -8.91
C PRO A 26 0.39 13.00 -8.81
N ALA A 27 0.57 12.25 -9.90
CA ALA A 27 1.47 11.11 -9.91
C ALA A 27 2.92 11.57 -9.66
N VAL A 28 3.43 11.27 -8.46
CA VAL A 28 4.83 11.51 -8.07
C VAL A 28 5.57 10.17 -8.07
N PRO A 29 6.81 10.09 -8.59
CA PRO A 29 7.57 8.84 -8.59
C PRO A 29 7.86 8.35 -7.17
N HIS A 30 7.28 7.22 -6.79
CA HIS A 30 7.52 6.54 -5.52
C HIS A 30 8.54 5.40 -5.68
N LEU A 31 9.21 5.03 -4.60
CA LEU A 31 10.27 4.04 -4.53
C LEU A 31 9.82 2.69 -3.96
N THR A 32 8.52 2.49 -3.69
CA THR A 32 7.95 1.21 -3.22
C THR A 32 8.36 0.01 -4.09
N PHE A 33 8.57 0.19 -5.40
CA PHE A 33 9.03 -0.86 -6.32
C PHE A 33 10.55 -0.81 -6.61
N GLY A 34 11.30 -0.02 -5.85
CA GLY A 34 12.71 0.28 -6.12
C GLY A 34 12.91 1.18 -7.34
N HIS A 35 14.15 1.28 -7.80
CA HIS A 35 14.54 2.10 -8.95
C HIS A 35 15.77 1.52 -9.68
N GLY A 36 15.95 1.89 -10.96
CA GLY A 36 17.13 1.55 -11.75
C GLY A 36 17.20 0.08 -12.15
N ALA A 37 18.42 -0.47 -12.24
CA ALA A 37 18.68 -1.82 -12.77
C ALA A 37 18.03 -2.97 -11.97
N ARG A 38 17.63 -2.71 -10.72
CA ARG A 38 16.93 -3.68 -9.85
C ARG A 38 15.50 -3.24 -9.54
N TYR A 39 14.90 -2.45 -10.43
CA TYR A 39 13.47 -2.15 -10.36
C TYR A 39 12.65 -3.45 -10.32
N CYS A 40 11.59 -3.48 -9.51
CA CYS A 40 10.78 -4.67 -9.32
C CYS A 40 10.21 -5.16 -10.66
N ILE A 41 10.66 -6.34 -11.08
CA ILE A 41 10.21 -6.98 -12.33
C ILE A 41 8.70 -7.27 -12.31
N GLY A 42 8.13 -7.47 -11.12
CA GLY A 42 6.70 -7.72 -10.92
C GLY A 42 5.83 -6.46 -10.82
N ALA A 43 6.39 -5.25 -10.84
CA ALA A 43 5.62 -4.02 -10.63
C ALA A 43 4.44 -3.85 -11.62
N PRO A 44 4.57 -4.16 -12.93
CA PRO A 44 3.42 -4.09 -13.83
C PRO A 44 2.31 -5.08 -13.48
N LEU A 45 2.67 -6.32 -13.11
CA LEU A 45 1.70 -7.35 -12.73
C LEU A 45 0.98 -6.96 -11.43
N ALA A 46 1.73 -6.55 -10.40
CA ALA A 46 1.17 -6.11 -9.13
C ALA A 46 0.17 -4.95 -9.32
N ARG A 47 0.45 -3.99 -10.21
CA ARG A 47 -0.49 -2.91 -10.53
C ARG A 47 -1.79 -3.42 -11.15
N ILE A 48 -1.71 -4.37 -12.07
CA ILE A 48 -2.89 -5.00 -12.69
C ILE A 48 -3.70 -5.74 -11.62
N GLU A 49 -3.04 -6.55 -10.80
CA GLU A 49 -3.67 -7.33 -9.73
C GLU A 49 -4.39 -6.41 -8.74
N LEU A 50 -3.74 -5.35 -8.24
CA LEU A 50 -4.35 -4.39 -7.32
C LEU A 50 -5.54 -3.66 -7.95
N GLN A 51 -5.43 -3.24 -9.21
CA GLN A 51 -6.54 -2.59 -9.92
C GLN A 51 -7.76 -3.52 -10.02
N VAL A 52 -7.54 -4.80 -10.36
CA VAL A 52 -8.62 -5.79 -10.44
C VAL A 52 -9.19 -6.08 -9.06
N VAL A 53 -8.35 -6.35 -8.05
CA VAL A 53 -8.81 -6.69 -6.70
C VAL A 53 -9.66 -5.57 -6.10
N PHE A 54 -9.18 -4.32 -6.11
CA PHE A 54 -9.93 -3.22 -5.49
C PHE A 54 -11.22 -2.89 -6.25
N SER A 55 -11.22 -2.94 -7.58
CA SER A 55 -12.44 -2.71 -8.37
C SER A 55 -13.48 -3.83 -8.17
N GLN A 56 -13.05 -5.09 -8.13
CA GLN A 56 -13.95 -6.23 -7.93
C GLN A 56 -14.47 -6.32 -6.50
N LEU A 57 -13.63 -6.07 -5.48
CA LEU A 57 -14.09 -6.06 -4.09
C LEU A 57 -15.17 -5.01 -3.86
N ALA A 58 -14.93 -3.78 -4.33
CA ALA A 58 -15.90 -2.69 -4.20
C ALA A 58 -17.22 -2.98 -4.94
N ALA A 59 -17.15 -3.60 -6.13
CA ALA A 59 -18.33 -3.93 -6.91
C ALA A 59 -19.13 -5.12 -6.33
N ARG A 60 -18.44 -6.15 -5.81
CA ARG A 60 -19.06 -7.41 -5.37
C ARG A 60 -19.53 -7.37 -3.91
N PHE A 61 -18.83 -6.62 -3.06
CA PHE A 61 -19.11 -6.52 -1.63
C PHE A 61 -19.23 -5.04 -1.22
N PRO A 62 -20.29 -4.33 -1.65
CA PRO A 62 -20.42 -2.89 -1.43
C PRO A 62 -20.55 -2.49 0.05
N THR A 63 -20.89 -3.44 0.93
CA THR A 63 -21.04 -3.26 2.38
C THR A 63 -19.87 -3.83 3.18
N LEU A 64 -18.78 -4.23 2.50
CA LEU A 64 -17.57 -4.76 3.11
C LEU A 64 -17.00 -3.77 4.13
N ARG A 65 -16.80 -4.25 5.36
CA ARG A 65 -16.27 -3.49 6.49
C ARG A 65 -15.48 -4.41 7.41
N LEU A 66 -14.68 -3.82 8.30
CA LEU A 66 -14.00 -4.57 9.34
C LEU A 66 -15.01 -5.21 10.30
N ASP A 67 -14.72 -6.44 10.72
CA ASP A 67 -15.50 -7.17 11.74
C ASP A 67 -14.93 -6.96 13.16
N CYS A 68 -13.94 -6.07 13.29
CA CYS A 68 -13.32 -5.69 14.56
C CYS A 68 -12.88 -4.21 14.54
N PRO A 69 -12.61 -3.60 15.72
CA PRO A 69 -11.93 -2.31 15.83
C PRO A 69 -10.53 -2.34 15.19
N VAL A 70 -10.08 -1.19 14.66
CA VAL A 70 -8.77 -1.07 14.00
C VAL A 70 -7.62 -1.33 14.98
N GLU A 71 -7.81 -0.98 16.24
CA GLU A 71 -6.83 -1.11 17.31
C GLU A 71 -6.52 -2.58 17.66
N GLU A 72 -7.40 -3.51 17.28
CA GLU A 72 -7.20 -4.96 17.47
C GLU A 72 -6.36 -5.58 16.34
N LEU A 73 -6.12 -4.85 15.24
CA LEU A 73 -5.34 -5.34 14.12
C LEU A 73 -3.86 -5.42 14.47
N THR A 74 -3.24 -6.57 14.20
CA THR A 74 -1.82 -6.80 14.45
C THR A 74 -1.04 -6.79 13.15
N PHE A 75 -0.02 -5.95 13.07
CA PHE A 75 0.98 -6.01 12.00
C PHE A 75 1.96 -7.16 12.25
N ASP A 76 2.37 -7.84 11.19
CA ASP A 76 3.42 -8.87 11.28
C ASP A 76 4.81 -8.21 11.28
N PRO A 77 5.56 -8.23 12.40
CA PRO A 77 6.86 -7.61 12.48
C PRO A 77 7.94 -8.36 11.68
N ASN A 78 7.66 -9.58 11.19
CA ASN A 78 8.63 -10.41 10.48
C ASN A 78 8.57 -10.21 8.96
N VAL A 79 7.62 -9.42 8.46
CA VAL A 79 7.47 -9.15 7.02
C VAL A 79 8.00 -7.76 6.71
N LEU A 80 9.12 -7.70 5.99
CA LEU A 80 9.80 -6.44 5.65
C LEU A 80 8.90 -5.46 4.86
N THR A 81 7.99 -5.98 4.04
CA THR A 81 7.04 -5.18 3.25
C THR A 81 5.79 -4.78 4.03
N GLY A 82 5.73 -5.11 5.32
CA GLY A 82 4.54 -4.96 6.15
C GLY A 82 3.42 -5.94 5.81
N GLY A 83 2.31 -5.78 6.50
CA GLY A 83 1.12 -6.63 6.39
C GLY A 83 0.48 -6.90 7.73
N LEU A 84 -0.82 -7.16 7.73
CA LEU A 84 -1.55 -7.60 8.92
C LEU A 84 -1.52 -9.12 9.00
N THR A 85 -1.41 -9.66 10.21
CA THR A 85 -1.48 -11.11 10.44
C THR A 85 -2.85 -11.68 10.06
N ALA A 86 -3.91 -10.89 10.27
CA ALA A 86 -5.27 -11.17 9.84
C ALA A 86 -6.03 -9.85 9.60
N LEU A 87 -7.03 -9.90 8.71
CA LEU A 87 -7.96 -8.80 8.47
C LEU A 87 -9.40 -9.33 8.53
N PRO A 88 -10.02 -9.38 9.73
CA PRO A 88 -11.41 -9.83 9.89
C PRO A 88 -12.37 -8.86 9.19
N VAL A 89 -13.23 -9.39 8.32
CA VAL A 89 -14.19 -8.60 7.55
C VAL A 89 -15.56 -9.24 7.51
N THR A 90 -16.58 -8.40 7.35
CA THR A 90 -17.99 -8.76 7.14
C THR A 90 -18.57 -7.86 6.05
N TRP A 91 -19.59 -8.32 5.32
CA TRP A 91 -20.24 -7.56 4.24
C TRP A 91 -21.75 -7.67 4.35
#